data_AF-A0AAN4YFQ4-F1
#
_entry.id   AF-A0AAN4YFQ4-F1
#
_cell.length_a   1.000
_cell.length_b   1.000
_cell.length_c   1.000
_cell.angle_alpha   90.00
_cell.angle_beta   90.00
_cell.angle_gamma   90.00
#
_symmetry.space_group_name_H-M   'P 1'
#
loop_
_entity.id
_entity.type
_entity.pdbx_description
1 polymer ?
#
loop_
_entity_poly.entity_id
_entity_poly.type
_entity_poly.pdbx_seq_one_letter_code
_entity_poly.pdbx_strand_id
1 'polypeptide(L)'
;MKTVPAKVWSEAKLYAPSVTSELLQALMKHHEAIESDEKSSLLLTCNNQGSALVSFYCDAVDKLPAVFEPFEHIPATSQSLPRGVYSTYELLGVIEYLAVPGHVWFVFVWLVFPEENANYQSHNFRTMSSQPSLEVYETAERVRVEQSDLLSDVEGLRINNVIQPMSSIGIKQSRKVGGNPLGLEEVGQQCMSPPSVFYDRLANQAQGFW
;
A
#
# COMPACT_ATOMS: atom_id res chain seq x y z
N MET A 1 16.16 -6.67 -25.62
CA MET A 1 15.55 -5.99 -24.45
C MET A 1 16.62 -5.07 -23.87
N LYS A 2 16.34 -3.77 -23.73
CA LYS A 2 17.30 -2.80 -23.17
C LYS A 2 16.77 -2.39 -21.80
N THR A 3 17.42 -2.84 -20.73
CA THR A 3 17.08 -2.44 -19.36
C THR A 3 17.42 -0.95 -19.22
N VAL A 4 16.44 -0.15 -18.80
CA VAL A 4 16.66 1.26 -18.48
C VAL A 4 17.02 1.31 -17.00
N PRO A 5 18.25 1.69 -16.61
CA PRO A 5 18.58 1.85 -15.20
C PRO A 5 17.73 3.00 -14.63
N ALA A 6 16.87 2.66 -13.67
CA ALA A 6 16.02 3.62 -12.97
C ALA A 6 16.56 3.81 -11.55
N LYS A 7 16.57 5.06 -11.11
CA LYS A 7 16.77 5.44 -9.72
C LYS A 7 15.50 6.11 -9.24
N VAL A 8 15.00 5.68 -8.09
CA VAL A 8 13.77 6.18 -7.51
C VAL A 8 14.02 6.54 -6.06
N TRP A 9 13.41 7.62 -5.60
CA TRP A 9 13.36 7.90 -4.17
C TRP A 9 12.30 7.01 -3.52
N SER A 10 12.62 6.43 -2.36
CA SER A 10 11.68 5.60 -1.63
C SER A 10 11.89 5.66 -0.12
N GLU A 11 10.83 5.35 0.62
CA GLU A 11 10.79 5.28 2.06
C GLU A 11 9.67 4.31 2.47
N ALA A 12 9.89 3.52 3.53
CA ALA A 12 8.85 2.70 4.14
C ALA A 12 8.83 2.90 5.66
N LYS A 13 7.67 3.32 6.17
CA LYS A 13 7.45 3.60 7.59
C LYS A 13 6.36 2.69 8.14
N LEU A 14 6.55 2.25 9.38
CA LEU A 14 5.54 1.55 10.16
C LEU A 14 4.99 2.48 11.24
N TYR A 15 3.69 2.46 11.41
CA TYR A 15 2.95 3.32 12.33
C TYR A 15 2.13 2.48 13.30
N ALA A 16 1.94 3.03 14.51
CA ALA A 16 1.04 2.43 15.49
C ALA A 16 -0.42 2.52 15.01
N PRO A 17 -1.29 1.56 15.38
CA PRO A 17 -2.72 1.63 15.04
C PRO A 17 -3.42 2.91 15.52
N SER A 18 -2.90 3.57 16.56
CA SER A 18 -3.48 4.80 17.13
C SER A 18 -3.46 5.99 16.18
N VAL A 19 -2.57 6.00 15.17
CA VAL A 19 -2.44 7.11 14.22
C VAL A 19 -3.09 6.81 12.86
N THR A 20 -3.82 5.70 12.71
CA THR A 20 -4.43 5.32 11.42
C THR A 20 -5.38 6.40 10.89
N SER A 21 -6.18 7.04 11.75
CA SER A 21 -7.07 8.13 11.30
C SER A 21 -6.28 9.32 10.74
N GLU A 22 -5.16 9.70 11.36
CA GLU A 22 -4.27 10.77 10.89
C GLU A 22 -3.64 10.40 9.54
N LEU A 23 -3.25 9.13 9.36
CA LEU A 23 -2.74 8.61 8.09
C LEU A 23 -3.79 8.70 6.97
N LEU A 24 -5.05 8.34 7.26
CA LEU A 24 -6.15 8.43 6.29
C LEU A 24 -6.46 9.89 5.90
N GLN A 25 -6.35 10.83 6.85
CA GLN A 25 -6.48 12.26 6.54
C GLN A 25 -5.31 12.79 5.71
N ALA A 26 -4.08 12.39 6.03
CA ALA A 26 -2.90 12.71 5.24
C ALA A 26 -3.00 12.14 3.81
N LEU A 27 -3.60 10.96 3.67
CA LEU A 27 -3.85 10.34 2.37
C LEU A 27 -4.78 11.16 1.47
N MET A 28 -5.78 11.85 2.03
CA MET A 28 -6.64 12.76 1.26
C MET A 28 -5.84 13.95 0.71
N LYS A 29 -4.95 14.53 1.52
CA LYS A 29 -4.06 15.60 1.06
C LYS A 29 -3.09 15.10 -0.02
N HIS A 30 -2.65 13.85 0.09
CA HIS A 30 -1.82 13.23 -0.94
C HIS A 30 -2.58 13.06 -2.27
N HIS A 31 -3.85 12.62 -2.22
CA HIS A 31 -4.72 12.53 -3.40
C HIS A 31 -4.82 13.85 -4.16
N GLU A 32 -4.90 14.98 -3.45
CA GLU A 32 -4.90 16.30 -4.06
C GLU A 32 -3.53 16.64 -4.69
N ALA A 33 -2.44 16.33 -4.00
CA ALA A 33 -1.09 16.67 -4.45
C ALA A 33 -0.69 15.93 -5.74
N ILE A 34 -1.03 14.63 -5.86
CA ILE A 34 -0.66 13.81 -7.02
C ILE A 34 -1.37 14.21 -8.32
N GLU A 35 -2.43 15.02 -8.27
CA GLU A 35 -3.05 15.56 -9.48
C GLU A 35 -2.15 16.51 -10.26
N SER A 36 -1.09 17.01 -9.61
CA SER A 36 -0.06 17.86 -10.19
C SER A 36 1.33 17.22 -10.24
N ASP A 37 1.49 16.00 -9.72
CA ASP A 37 2.76 15.28 -9.66
C ASP A 37 2.63 13.88 -10.25
N GLU A 38 3.28 13.67 -11.39
CA GLU A 38 3.19 12.43 -12.17
C GLU A 38 4.14 11.31 -11.73
N LYS A 39 4.99 11.59 -10.73
CA LYS A 39 6.08 10.71 -10.32
C LYS A 39 5.79 10.00 -9.00
N SER A 40 4.78 10.46 -8.27
CA SER A 40 4.38 9.89 -7.00
C SER A 40 3.62 8.56 -7.14
N SER A 41 3.96 7.60 -6.29
CA SER A 41 3.13 6.43 -6.00
C SER A 41 3.27 6.08 -4.52
N LEU A 42 2.20 5.58 -3.91
CA LEU A 42 2.26 5.07 -2.54
C LEU A 42 1.34 3.87 -2.33
N LEU A 43 1.63 3.13 -1.27
CA LEU A 43 0.79 2.09 -0.73
C LEU A 43 0.60 2.33 0.77
N LEU A 44 -0.64 2.39 1.23
CA LEU A 44 -0.97 2.34 2.65
C LEU A 44 -1.65 1.00 2.94
N THR A 45 -1.08 0.22 3.86
CA THR A 45 -1.68 -1.01 4.37
C THR A 45 -1.93 -0.87 5.86
N CYS A 46 -3.13 -1.23 6.33
CA CYS A 46 -3.51 -1.15 7.74
C CYS A 46 -3.97 -2.52 8.24
N ASN A 47 -3.47 -2.92 9.41
CA ASN A 47 -3.86 -4.15 10.09
C ASN A 47 -3.90 -3.94 11.63
N ASN A 48 -4.11 -5.03 12.38
CA ASN A 48 -4.20 -4.98 13.83
C ASN A 48 -2.87 -4.66 14.53
N GLN A 49 -1.73 -4.89 13.87
CA GLN A 49 -0.39 -4.62 14.40
C GLN A 49 0.10 -3.20 14.07
N GLY A 50 -0.47 -2.55 13.06
CA GLY A 50 -0.11 -1.21 12.67
C GLY A 50 -0.41 -0.92 11.21
N SER A 51 0.14 0.19 10.73
CA SER A 51 0.03 0.58 9.33
C SER A 51 1.41 0.68 8.69
N ALA A 52 1.54 0.16 7.47
CA ALA A 52 2.71 0.33 6.63
C ALA A 52 2.42 1.35 5.54
N LEU A 53 3.24 2.39 5.47
CA LEU A 53 3.24 3.37 4.38
C LEU A 53 4.51 3.14 3.55
N VAL A 54 4.34 2.80 2.28
CA VAL A 54 5.44 2.66 1.33
C VAL A 54 5.30 3.75 0.29
N SER A 55 6.30 4.63 0.21
CA SER A 55 6.34 5.76 -0.72
C SER A 55 7.35 5.50 -1.82
N PHE A 56 6.97 5.80 -3.05
CA PHE A 56 7.82 5.73 -4.24
C PHE A 56 7.71 7.03 -5.03
N TYR A 57 8.85 7.58 -5.41
CA TYR A 57 8.93 8.71 -6.32
C TYR A 57 9.80 8.32 -7.51
N CYS A 58 9.25 8.39 -8.70
CA CYS A 58 9.91 8.02 -9.96
C CYS A 58 10.94 9.06 -10.42
N ASP A 59 11.80 9.52 -9.49
CA ASP A 59 12.95 10.38 -9.74
C ASP A 59 14.01 10.22 -8.64
N ALA A 60 15.24 10.59 -8.95
CA ALA A 60 16.34 10.63 -7.98
C ALA A 60 16.40 12.01 -7.33
N VAL A 61 15.68 12.18 -6.21
CA VAL A 61 15.70 13.42 -5.42
C VAL A 61 16.42 13.23 -4.09
N ASP A 62 17.17 14.24 -3.65
CA ASP A 62 17.91 14.18 -2.38
C ASP A 62 17.05 14.57 -1.17
N LYS A 63 15.90 15.21 -1.41
CA LYS A 63 14.96 15.68 -0.39
C LYS A 63 13.66 14.91 -0.47
N LEU A 64 12.88 14.94 0.60
CA LEU A 64 11.52 14.44 0.60
C LEU A 64 10.70 15.15 -0.50
N PRO A 65 10.06 14.40 -1.41
CA PRO A 65 9.08 14.96 -2.33
C PRO A 65 7.91 15.62 -1.60
N ALA A 66 7.53 16.83 -2.02
CA ALA A 66 6.47 17.63 -1.39
C ALA A 66 5.13 16.86 -1.28
N VAL A 67 4.84 15.99 -2.25
CA VAL A 67 3.66 15.10 -2.24
C VAL A 67 3.56 14.22 -0.99
N PHE A 68 4.68 13.91 -0.32
CA PHE A 68 4.72 13.08 0.88
C PHE A 68 4.80 13.89 2.18
N GLU A 69 4.91 15.22 2.13
CA GLU A 69 4.92 16.09 3.32
C GLU A 69 3.73 15.88 4.27
N PRO A 70 2.49 15.58 3.80
CA PRO A 70 1.35 15.34 4.69
C PRO A 70 1.59 14.25 5.75
N PHE A 71 2.53 13.32 5.52
CA PHE A 71 2.83 12.22 6.42
C PHE A 71 3.97 12.53 7.41
N GLU A 72 4.76 13.58 7.22
CA GLU A 72 6.00 13.79 8.01
C GLU A 72 5.77 14.05 9.50
N HIS A 73 4.61 14.61 9.84
CA HIS A 73 4.32 15.01 11.22
C HIS A 73 3.74 13.86 12.05
N ILE A 74 3.39 12.75 11.39
CA ILE A 74 2.78 11.59 12.03
C ILE A 74 3.92 10.74 12.61
N PRO A 75 3.91 10.42 13.92
CA PRO A 75 5.00 9.68 14.54
C PRO A 75 5.03 8.23 14.04
N ALA A 76 6.08 7.87 13.31
CA ALA A 76 6.35 6.49 12.92
C ALA A 76 6.91 5.70 14.12
N THR A 77 6.43 4.47 14.28
CA THR A 77 6.97 3.52 15.27
C THR A 77 8.36 3.04 14.85
N SER A 78 8.55 2.82 13.55
CA SER A 78 9.84 2.44 12.98
C SER A 78 9.91 2.78 11.49
N GLN A 79 11.14 2.74 10.98
CA GLN A 79 11.43 2.91 9.56
C GLN A 79 12.03 1.61 9.03
N SER A 80 11.30 0.95 8.15
CA SER A 80 11.70 -0.36 7.61
C SER A 80 12.52 -0.22 6.31
N LEU A 81 12.33 0.88 5.57
CA LEU A 81 13.20 1.31 4.49
C LEU A 81 13.60 2.77 4.77
N PRO A 82 14.90 3.05 4.99
CA PRO A 82 15.39 4.41 5.15
C PRO A 82 15.01 5.30 3.95
N ARG A 83 14.94 6.60 4.20
CA ARG A 83 14.77 7.58 3.13
C ARG A 83 15.99 7.57 2.22
N GLY A 84 15.80 7.38 0.92
CA GLY A 84 16.92 7.44 0.00
C GLY A 84 16.56 7.22 -1.45
N VAL A 85 17.58 7.34 -2.30
CA VAL A 85 17.50 6.99 -3.72
C VAL A 85 18.03 5.58 -3.90
N TYR A 86 17.21 4.74 -4.50
CA TYR A 86 17.47 3.32 -4.70
C TYR A 86 17.35 2.97 -6.19
N SER A 87 18.17 2.03 -6.63
CA SER A 87 17.92 1.30 -7.87
C SER A 87 16.76 0.32 -7.69
N THR A 88 16.14 -0.09 -8.80
CA THR A 88 15.12 -1.16 -8.80
C THR A 88 15.64 -2.44 -8.13
N TYR A 89 16.93 -2.75 -8.29
CA TYR A 89 17.56 -3.94 -7.71
C TYR A 89 17.71 -3.85 -6.19
N GLU A 90 18.12 -2.69 -5.67
CA GLU A 90 18.20 -2.47 -4.22
C GLU A 90 16.82 -2.50 -3.57
N LEU A 91 15.80 -1.95 -4.23
CA LEU A 91 14.43 -2.03 -3.76
C LEU A 91 13.90 -3.46 -3.71
N LEU A 92 14.24 -4.32 -4.69
CA LEU A 92 13.87 -5.74 -4.65
C LEU A 92 14.37 -6.40 -3.37
N GLY A 93 15.65 -6.21 -3.03
CA GLY A 93 16.21 -6.77 -1.79
C GLY A 93 15.57 -6.21 -0.51
N VAL A 94 15.12 -4.95 -0.51
CA VAL A 94 14.39 -4.39 0.64
C VAL A 94 12.94 -4.84 0.69
N ILE A 95 12.27 -5.02 -0.45
CA ILE A 95 10.92 -5.59 -0.52
C ILE A 95 10.93 -7.04 -0.02
N GLU A 96 11.96 -7.82 -0.37
CA GLU A 96 12.21 -9.16 0.17
C GLU A 96 12.47 -9.16 1.69
N TYR A 97 12.97 -8.06 2.26
CA TYR A 97 13.16 -7.92 3.72
C TYR A 97 11.89 -7.42 4.43
N LEU A 98 11.10 -6.56 3.78
CA LEU A 98 9.77 -6.11 4.21
C LEU A 98 8.72 -7.23 4.15
N ALA A 99 9.07 -8.36 3.52
CA ALA A 99 8.37 -9.63 3.50
C ALA A 99 8.22 -10.32 4.87
N VAL A 100 8.32 -9.59 5.99
CA VAL A 100 7.91 -10.10 7.28
C VAL A 100 6.44 -10.54 7.15
N PRO A 101 6.08 -11.78 7.56
CA PRO A 101 4.75 -12.32 7.39
C PRO A 101 3.69 -11.31 7.81
N GLY A 102 2.83 -10.95 6.84
CA GLY A 102 1.58 -10.23 7.03
C GLY A 102 1.56 -8.70 7.10
N HIS A 103 2.59 -7.99 6.63
CA HIS A 103 2.51 -6.51 6.46
C HIS A 103 2.57 -6.00 5.02
N VAL A 104 3.39 -6.60 4.14
CA VAL A 104 3.60 -6.06 2.77
C VAL A 104 3.66 -7.15 1.68
N TRP A 105 3.73 -8.43 2.07
CA TRP A 105 4.01 -9.57 1.18
C TRP A 105 2.98 -9.74 0.04
N PHE A 106 1.69 -9.59 0.32
CA PHE A 106 0.66 -10.07 -0.62
C PHE A 106 0.46 -9.20 -1.87
N VAL A 107 0.55 -7.87 -1.78
CA VAL A 107 0.28 -7.00 -2.96
C VAL A 107 1.44 -7.06 -3.96
N PHE A 108 2.69 -7.07 -3.47
CA PHE A 108 3.87 -7.08 -4.32
C PHE A 108 4.17 -8.47 -4.91
N VAL A 109 4.05 -9.56 -4.14
CA VAL A 109 4.31 -10.92 -4.65
C VAL A 109 3.21 -11.38 -5.61
N TRP A 110 1.95 -11.02 -5.40
CA TRP A 110 0.86 -11.44 -6.29
C TRP A 110 0.95 -10.81 -7.70
N LEU A 111 1.49 -9.59 -7.81
CA LEU A 111 1.72 -8.90 -9.09
C LEU A 111 3.03 -9.32 -9.79
N VAL A 112 4.06 -9.75 -9.03
CA VAL A 112 5.43 -9.91 -9.56
C VAL A 112 5.90 -11.38 -9.58
N PHE A 113 5.45 -12.23 -8.66
CA PHE A 113 5.93 -13.61 -8.50
C PHE A 113 4.78 -14.61 -8.20
N PRO A 114 4.04 -15.06 -9.23
CA PRO A 114 2.87 -15.92 -9.05
C PRO A 114 3.18 -17.35 -8.57
N GLU A 115 4.42 -17.85 -8.69
CA GLU A 115 4.80 -19.23 -8.34
C GLU A 115 5.12 -19.44 -6.84
N GLU A 116 5.49 -18.40 -6.08
CA GLU A 116 5.78 -18.50 -4.63
C GLU A 116 4.53 -18.53 -3.73
N ASN A 117 3.33 -18.50 -4.33
CA ASN A 117 2.03 -18.48 -3.67
C ASN A 117 1.65 -19.79 -2.93
N ALA A 118 2.48 -20.83 -2.98
CA ALA A 118 2.10 -22.15 -2.47
C ALA A 118 1.82 -22.20 -0.95
N ASN A 119 2.35 -21.26 -0.16
CA ASN A 119 2.28 -21.28 1.31
C ASN A 119 1.34 -20.25 1.94
N TYR A 120 0.80 -19.29 1.19
CA TYR A 120 -0.14 -18.27 1.68
C TYR A 120 -1.49 -18.41 0.95
N GLN A 121 -2.48 -18.98 1.63
CA GLN A 121 -3.84 -19.00 1.09
C GLN A 121 -4.57 -17.74 1.54
N SER A 122 -4.67 -16.75 0.66
CA SER A 122 -5.70 -15.72 0.79
C SER A 122 -7.06 -16.41 0.63
N HIS A 123 -7.88 -16.39 1.68
CA HIS A 123 -9.20 -17.03 1.64
C HIS A 123 -10.24 -16.12 0.99
N ASN A 124 -10.02 -14.79 1.02
CA ASN A 124 -10.85 -13.80 0.34
C ASN A 124 -10.05 -12.53 0.08
N PHE A 125 -9.84 -12.19 -1.20
CA PHE A 125 -9.26 -10.91 -1.62
C PHE A 125 -10.29 -10.17 -2.47
N ARG A 126 -10.58 -8.93 -2.08
CA ARG A 126 -11.48 -8.06 -2.83
C ARG A 126 -10.75 -6.77 -3.14
N THR A 127 -10.91 -6.29 -4.35
CA THR A 127 -10.41 -4.99 -4.79
C THR A 127 -11.54 -4.22 -5.42
N MET A 128 -11.67 -2.96 -5.06
CA MET A 128 -12.60 -2.02 -5.65
C MET A 128 -11.87 -0.74 -6.03
N SER A 129 -12.37 -0.06 -7.06
CA SER A 129 -11.92 1.28 -7.40
C SER A 129 -13.03 2.27 -7.18
N SER A 130 -12.71 3.43 -6.63
CA SER A 130 -13.66 4.51 -6.37
C SER A 130 -12.95 5.85 -6.34
N GLN A 131 -13.72 6.93 -6.24
CA GLN A 131 -13.15 8.24 -5.91
C GLN A 131 -12.63 8.23 -4.45
N PRO A 132 -11.61 9.04 -4.14
CA PRO A 132 -11.10 9.17 -2.78
C PRO A 132 -12.20 9.68 -1.84
N SER A 133 -12.43 8.96 -0.74
CA SER A 133 -13.42 9.35 0.27
C SER A 133 -12.94 8.97 1.66
N LEU A 134 -12.82 9.98 2.52
CA LEU A 134 -12.44 9.77 3.92
C LEU A 134 -13.49 8.93 4.66
N GLU A 135 -14.79 9.14 4.38
CA GLU A 135 -15.87 8.36 4.98
C GLU A 135 -15.75 6.87 4.65
N VAL A 136 -15.39 6.54 3.40
CA VAL A 136 -15.16 5.15 2.98
C VAL A 136 -13.96 4.55 3.72
N TYR A 137 -12.87 5.32 3.85
CA TYR A 137 -11.69 4.86 4.59
C TYR A 137 -11.96 4.60 6.06
N GLU A 138 -12.59 5.55 6.74
CA GLU A 138 -12.91 5.44 8.16
C GLU A 138 -13.92 4.32 8.41
N THR A 139 -14.89 4.14 7.52
CA THR A 139 -15.86 3.04 7.60
C THR A 139 -15.18 1.68 7.40
N ALA A 140 -14.33 1.54 6.38
CA ALA A 140 -13.60 0.31 6.14
C ALA A 140 -12.64 -0.03 7.29
N GLU A 141 -12.01 0.97 7.88
CA GLU A 141 -11.13 0.79 9.03
C GLU A 141 -11.90 0.39 10.28
N ARG A 142 -13.04 1.03 10.55
CA ARG A 142 -13.95 0.62 11.63
C ARG A 142 -14.39 -0.83 11.49
N VAL A 143 -14.87 -1.21 10.29
CA VAL A 143 -15.28 -2.60 10.01
C VAL A 143 -14.10 -3.55 10.18
N ARG A 144 -12.89 -3.18 9.77
CA ARG A 144 -11.69 -3.99 9.95
C ARG A 144 -11.42 -4.26 11.45
N VAL A 145 -11.50 -3.24 12.28
CA VAL A 145 -11.30 -3.35 13.74
C VAL A 145 -12.39 -4.24 14.35
N GLU A 146 -13.66 -3.97 14.05
CA GLU A 146 -14.80 -4.78 14.53
C GLU A 146 -14.64 -6.27 14.16
N GLN A 147 -14.27 -6.57 12.91
CA GLN A 147 -14.04 -7.96 12.47
C GLN A 147 -12.79 -8.58 13.09
N SER A 148 -11.74 -7.79 13.34
CA SER A 148 -10.52 -8.27 14.00
C SER A 148 -10.79 -8.64 15.45
N ASP A 149 -11.61 -7.87 16.15
CA ASP A 149 -11.99 -8.14 17.53
C ASP A 149 -12.91 -9.37 17.63
N LEU A 150 -13.90 -9.48 16.72
CA LEU A 150 -14.82 -10.62 16.65
C LEU A 150 -14.13 -11.96 16.36
N LEU A 151 -13.01 -11.94 15.66
CA LEU A 151 -12.25 -13.12 15.24
C LEU A 151 -10.88 -13.20 15.95
N SER A 152 -10.76 -12.57 17.11
CA SER A 152 -9.50 -12.51 17.87
C SER A 152 -9.05 -13.87 18.41
N ASP A 153 -9.95 -14.83 18.52
CA ASP A 153 -9.71 -16.22 18.91
C ASP A 153 -9.15 -17.09 17.77
N VAL A 154 -9.18 -16.58 16.53
CA VAL A 154 -8.71 -17.29 15.35
C VAL A 154 -7.21 -17.11 15.18
N GLU A 155 -6.43 -18.12 15.57
CA GLU A 155 -4.97 -18.08 15.47
C GLU A 155 -4.50 -17.89 14.01
N GLY A 156 -3.58 -16.95 13.82
CA GLY A 156 -2.96 -16.66 12.52
C GLY A 156 -3.84 -15.86 11.55
N LEU A 157 -5.03 -15.42 11.98
CA LEU A 157 -5.89 -14.56 11.19
C LEU A 157 -5.34 -13.14 11.12
N ARG A 158 -5.30 -12.59 9.91
CA ARG A 158 -5.00 -11.18 9.66
C ARG A 158 -6.05 -10.57 8.76
N ILE A 159 -6.54 -9.40 9.16
CA ILE A 159 -7.49 -8.62 8.37
C ILE A 159 -6.80 -7.32 7.97
N ASN A 160 -6.62 -7.15 6.66
CA ASN A 160 -5.88 -6.02 6.08
C ASN A 160 -6.81 -5.12 5.27
N ASN A 161 -6.59 -3.81 5.40
CA ASN A 161 -7.04 -2.80 4.44
C ASN A 161 -5.85 -2.33 3.62
N VAL A 162 -6.02 -2.18 2.32
CA VAL A 162 -4.99 -1.64 1.42
C VAL A 162 -5.58 -0.49 0.63
N ILE A 163 -4.87 0.64 0.56
CA ILE A 163 -5.27 1.80 -0.22
C ILE A 163 -4.08 2.25 -1.07
N GLN A 164 -4.33 2.41 -2.37
CA GLN A 164 -3.39 2.94 -3.36
C GLN A 164 -4.04 4.09 -4.12
N PRO A 165 -3.57 5.33 -3.91
CA PRO A 165 -3.98 6.49 -4.69
C PRO A 165 -3.59 6.40 -6.17
N MET A 166 -4.45 6.90 -7.04
CA MET A 166 -4.23 6.96 -8.48
C MET A 166 -4.63 8.33 -9.01
N SER A 167 -3.70 9.06 -9.62
CA SER A 167 -4.02 10.33 -10.25
C SER A 167 -4.82 10.15 -11.54
N SER A 168 -5.65 11.15 -11.87
CA SER A 168 -6.28 11.29 -13.19
C SER A 168 -5.30 11.51 -14.34
N ILE A 169 -3.99 11.63 -14.07
CA ILE A 169 -3.01 12.01 -15.07
C ILE A 169 -2.95 11.09 -16.28
N GLY A 170 -3.18 9.77 -16.11
CA GLY A 170 -3.27 8.84 -17.22
C GLY A 170 -4.41 9.18 -18.19
N ILE A 171 -5.54 9.67 -17.67
CA ILE A 171 -6.69 10.14 -18.47
C ILE A 171 -6.32 11.48 -19.15
N LYS A 172 -5.70 12.42 -18.42
CA LYS A 172 -5.22 13.70 -18.97
C LYS A 172 -4.23 13.49 -20.12
N GLN A 173 -3.29 12.56 -19.98
CA GLN A 173 -2.30 12.22 -21.01
C GLN A 173 -2.98 11.54 -22.21
N SER A 174 -3.91 10.61 -21.98
CA SER A 174 -4.63 9.91 -23.05
C SER A 174 -5.40 10.88 -23.96
N ARG A 175 -6.08 11.89 -23.37
CA ARG A 175 -6.77 12.94 -24.14
C ARG A 175 -5.84 13.73 -25.05
N LYS A 176 -4.58 13.94 -24.66
CA LYS A 176 -3.58 14.64 -25.48
C LYS A 176 -3.15 13.85 -26.73
N VAL A 177 -3.24 12.52 -26.69
CA VAL A 177 -2.69 11.63 -27.75
C VAL A 177 -3.76 10.99 -28.64
N GLY A 178 -5.00 11.49 -28.62
CA GLY A 178 -6.04 11.05 -29.56
C GLY A 178 -7.31 10.53 -28.90
N GLY A 179 -7.43 10.60 -27.58
CA GLY A 179 -8.74 10.58 -26.93
C GLY A 179 -8.83 9.80 -25.62
N ASN A 180 -10.05 9.71 -25.14
CA ASN A 180 -10.44 8.99 -23.93
C ASN A 180 -11.52 7.99 -24.35
N PRO A 181 -11.13 6.81 -24.85
CA PRO A 181 -12.06 5.88 -25.50
C PRO A 181 -13.13 5.36 -24.55
N LEU A 182 -12.87 5.41 -23.24
CA LEU A 182 -13.79 5.00 -22.19
C LEU A 182 -14.66 6.16 -21.66
N GLY A 183 -14.46 7.39 -22.15
CA GLY A 183 -15.24 8.55 -21.72
C GLY A 183 -15.09 8.92 -20.24
N LEU A 184 -14.02 8.47 -19.59
CA LEU A 184 -13.82 8.66 -18.14
C LEU A 184 -13.57 10.12 -17.77
N GLU A 185 -14.03 10.52 -16.59
CA GLU A 185 -13.76 11.85 -16.06
C GLU A 185 -12.30 12.00 -15.60
N GLU A 186 -11.74 13.20 -15.71
CA GLU A 186 -10.39 13.52 -15.24
C GLU A 186 -10.39 13.77 -13.73
N VAL A 187 -10.69 12.74 -12.95
CA VAL A 187 -10.76 12.81 -11.48
C VAL A 187 -9.82 11.80 -10.86
N GLY A 188 -9.26 12.16 -9.70
CA GLY A 188 -8.46 11.25 -8.89
C GLY A 188 -9.26 10.00 -8.52
N GLN A 189 -8.58 8.87 -8.50
CA GLN A 189 -9.14 7.57 -8.19
C GLN A 189 -8.31 6.89 -7.12
N GLN A 190 -8.80 5.77 -6.63
CA GLN A 190 -8.05 4.89 -5.76
C GLN A 190 -8.36 3.44 -6.08
N CYS A 191 -7.38 2.58 -5.81
CA CYS A 191 -7.55 1.15 -5.72
C CYS A 191 -7.55 0.82 -4.23
N MET A 192 -8.64 0.20 -3.77
CA MET A 192 -8.81 -0.16 -2.37
C MET A 192 -9.13 -1.65 -2.25
N SER A 193 -8.41 -2.34 -1.38
CA SER A 193 -8.81 -3.65 -0.90
C SER A 193 -9.47 -3.46 0.47
N PRO A 194 -10.81 -3.56 0.56
CA PRO A 194 -11.53 -3.55 1.83
C PRO A 194 -11.15 -4.79 2.68
N PRO A 195 -11.59 -4.86 3.95
CA PRO A 195 -11.10 -5.85 4.91
C PRO A 195 -11.04 -7.26 4.31
N SER A 196 -9.84 -7.76 4.11
CA SER A 196 -9.55 -9.04 3.45
C SER A 196 -8.87 -9.99 4.44
N VAL A 197 -9.29 -11.26 4.44
CA VAL A 197 -8.89 -12.27 5.41
C VAL A 197 -7.69 -13.07 4.89
N PHE A 198 -6.62 -13.06 5.69
CA PHE A 198 -5.39 -13.81 5.45
C PHE A 198 -5.08 -14.76 6.60
N TYR A 199 -4.48 -15.90 6.28
CA TYR A 199 -4.12 -16.95 7.23
C TYR A 199 -2.63 -17.30 7.11
N ASP A 200 -1.88 -17.19 8.21
CA ASP A 200 -0.48 -17.63 8.28
C ASP A 200 -0.40 -19.11 8.67
N ARG A 201 0.03 -19.99 7.76
CA ARG A 201 0.19 -21.43 8.05
C ARG A 201 1.41 -21.75 8.93
N LEU A 202 2.38 -20.85 9.03
CA LEU A 202 3.64 -21.09 9.76
C LEU A 202 3.44 -21.25 11.28
N ALA A 203 2.38 -20.66 11.85
CA ALA A 203 2.03 -20.87 13.26
C ALA A 203 1.54 -22.31 13.54
N ASN A 204 0.84 -22.92 12.58
CA ASN A 204 0.22 -24.24 12.76
C ASN A 204 1.15 -25.44 12.46
N GLN A 205 2.31 -25.23 11.81
CA GLN A 205 3.27 -26.33 11.57
C GLN A 205 4.13 -26.69 12.80
N ALA A 206 4.15 -25.84 13.85
CA ALA A 206 4.88 -26.13 15.07
C ALA A 206 4.15 -27.09 16.04
N GLN A 207 2.89 -27.47 15.76
CA GLN A 207 2.09 -28.34 16.64
C GLN A 207 1.80 -29.74 16.06
N GLY A 208 2.44 -30.11 14.95
CA GLY A 208 2.21 -31.38 14.26
C GLY A 208 3.35 -32.40 14.35
N PHE A 209 3.93 -32.63 15.53
CA PHE A 209 4.77 -33.80 15.80
C PHE A 209 4.55 -34.30 17.22
N TRP A 210 3.53 -35.16 17.38
CA TRP A 210 3.48 -36.28 18.32
C TRP A 210 2.70 -37.43 17.68
#